data_AF-F4PA31-F1
#
_entry.id   AF-F4PA31-F1
#
_cell.length_a   1.000
_cell.length_b   1.000
_cell.length_c   1.000
_cell.angle_alpha   90.00
_cell.angle_beta   90.00
_cell.angle_gamma   90.00
#
_symmetry.space_group_name_H-M   'P 1'
#
loop_
_entity.id
_entity.type
_entity.pdbx_description
1 polymer ?
#
loop_
_entity_poly.entity_id
_entity_poly.type
_entity_poly.pdbx_seq_one_letter_code
_entity_poly.pdbx_strand_id
1 'polypeptide(L)'
;MSFKQSLPIHIRFQVYQLAKLRVLQFYYDSIDYSIDKSDYQYCMMDTDLAYIAISDESLEVIKPSLKDEFKKNRHLWLGRDDTIENKVYDSRTPGLFKLEYEVNCIISLASKMYYCDENKFSSKGINKKQNEITKQKYVDALKDDDGNILPKAYKYYELQRIESTQRFHTESRQREPRMTNKERRNKRELEELGRIRGPAHKNGEH
;
A
#
# COMPACT_ATOMS: atom_id res chain seq x y z
N MET A 1 -40.09 -0.23 12.59
CA MET A 1 -38.84 -0.54 13.32
C MET A 1 -37.85 0.58 13.10
N SER A 2 -37.59 1.42 14.11
CA SER A 2 -36.56 2.45 14.03
C SER A 2 -35.23 1.81 14.41
N PHE A 3 -34.27 1.80 13.48
CA PHE A 3 -32.91 1.31 13.74
C PHE A 3 -32.26 2.32 14.70
N LYS A 4 -32.30 2.06 16.02
CA LYS A 4 -31.54 2.82 17.02
C LYS A 4 -30.05 2.50 16.84
N GLN A 5 -29.45 3.00 15.78
CA GLN A 5 -28.00 2.99 15.62
C GLN A 5 -27.43 3.91 16.71
N SER A 6 -26.64 3.33 17.61
CA SER A 6 -25.97 4.12 18.64
C SER A 6 -24.92 4.99 17.94
N LEU A 7 -25.04 6.31 18.09
CA LEU A 7 -24.11 7.30 17.57
C LEU A 7 -22.62 6.92 17.79
N PRO A 8 -22.22 6.32 18.93
CA PRO A 8 -20.84 5.83 19.10
C PRO A 8 -20.39 4.78 18.08
N ILE A 9 -21.26 3.88 17.62
CA ILE A 9 -20.93 2.87 16.60
C ILE A 9 -20.71 3.55 15.25
N HIS A 10 -21.54 4.53 14.89
CA HIS A 10 -21.39 5.31 13.66
C HIS A 10 -20.07 6.08 13.63
N ILE A 11 -19.75 6.76 14.72
CA ILE A 11 -18.49 7.50 14.84
C ILE A 11 -17.30 6.55 14.66
N ARG A 12 -17.30 5.41 15.36
CA ARG A 12 -16.22 4.40 15.24
C ARG A 12 -16.07 3.87 13.82
N PHE A 13 -17.20 3.54 13.18
CA PHE A 13 -17.21 3.08 11.79
C PHE A 13 -16.63 4.15 10.87
N GLN A 14 -17.10 5.40 10.98
CA GLN A 14 -16.65 6.48 10.11
C GLN A 14 -15.15 6.78 10.27
N VAL A 15 -14.65 6.85 11.51
CA VAL A 15 -13.22 7.07 11.78
C VAL A 15 -12.38 5.98 11.13
N TYR A 16 -12.78 4.71 11.28
CA TYR A 16 -12.05 3.59 10.69
C TYR A 16 -12.07 3.60 9.15
N GLN A 17 -13.20 3.93 8.53
CA GLN A 17 -13.28 4.05 7.07
C GLN A 17 -12.43 5.21 6.54
N LEU A 18 -12.44 6.36 7.22
CA LEU A 18 -11.63 7.52 6.83
C LEU A 18 -10.13 7.25 7.00
N ALA A 19 -9.72 6.55 8.06
CA ALA A 19 -8.32 6.15 8.23
C ALA A 19 -7.83 5.25 7.09
N LYS A 20 -8.62 4.24 6.69
CA LYS A 20 -8.32 3.40 5.52
C LYS A 20 -8.23 4.20 4.23
N LEU A 21 -9.21 5.07 4.00
CA LEU A 21 -9.24 5.91 2.82
C LEU A 21 -7.97 6.77 2.75
N ARG A 22 -7.53 7.32 3.88
CA ARG A 22 -6.32 8.15 3.95
C ARG A 22 -5.05 7.38 3.54
N VAL A 23 -4.89 6.13 3.99
CA VAL A 23 -3.76 5.28 3.58
C VAL A 23 -3.83 4.94 2.09
N LEU A 24 -5.02 4.63 1.57
CA LEU A 24 -5.20 4.35 0.15
C LEU A 24 -4.94 5.59 -0.72
N GLN A 25 -5.38 6.77 -0.28
CA GLN A 25 -5.10 8.04 -0.93
C GLN A 25 -3.60 8.33 -0.96
N PHE A 26 -2.90 8.14 0.16
CA PHE A 26 -1.45 8.28 0.17
C PHE A 26 -0.77 7.33 -0.82
N TYR A 27 -1.21 6.08 -0.89
CA TYR A 27 -0.68 5.13 -1.86
C TYR A 27 -0.95 5.55 -3.31
N TYR A 28 -2.20 5.84 -3.68
CA TYR A 28 -2.55 6.08 -5.09
C TYR A 28 -2.26 7.51 -5.56
N ASP A 29 -2.51 8.51 -4.72
CA ASP A 29 -2.46 9.94 -5.08
C ASP A 29 -1.08 10.56 -4.79
N SER A 30 -0.23 9.89 -4.00
CA SER A 30 1.17 10.30 -3.78
C SER A 30 2.15 9.28 -4.38
N ILE A 31 2.20 8.05 -3.86
CA ILE A 31 3.28 7.09 -4.20
C ILE A 31 3.16 6.55 -5.64
N ASP A 32 2.05 5.90 -6.01
CA ASP A 32 1.84 5.29 -7.34
C ASP A 32 1.76 6.34 -8.46
N TYR A 33 1.37 7.57 -8.11
CA TYR A 33 1.37 8.69 -9.04
C TYR A 33 2.80 9.20 -9.31
N SER A 34 3.55 9.53 -8.26
CA SER A 34 4.81 10.25 -8.37
C SER A 34 6.03 9.37 -8.69
N ILE A 35 6.00 8.07 -8.35
CA ILE A 35 7.14 7.15 -8.54
C ILE A 35 6.84 6.17 -9.68
N ASP A 36 7.85 5.75 -10.44
CA ASP A 36 7.67 4.70 -11.44
C ASP A 36 7.54 3.33 -10.77
N LYS A 37 6.78 2.41 -11.38
CA LYS A 37 6.57 1.06 -10.84
C LYS A 37 7.84 0.22 -10.86
N SER A 38 8.84 0.58 -11.66
CA SER A 38 10.17 -0.03 -11.59
C SER A 38 10.96 0.39 -10.35
N ASP A 39 10.64 1.56 -9.77
CA ASP A 39 11.43 2.21 -8.74
C ASP A 39 10.85 2.07 -7.33
N TYR A 40 9.70 1.42 -7.19
CA TYR A 40 9.18 1.08 -5.87
C TYR A 40 8.43 -0.24 -5.83
N GLN A 41 8.40 -0.81 -4.64
CA GLN A 41 7.59 -1.97 -4.33
C GLN A 41 6.90 -1.78 -2.99
N TYR A 42 5.58 -1.86 -3.02
CA TYR A 42 4.78 -1.90 -1.82
C TYR A 42 4.90 -3.30 -1.17
N CYS A 43 5.55 -3.39 -0.01
CA CYS A 43 5.92 -4.66 0.63
C CYS A 43 4.86 -5.14 1.61
N MET A 44 4.30 -4.21 2.40
CA MET A 44 3.29 -4.53 3.41
C MET A 44 2.48 -3.28 3.78
N MET A 45 1.20 -3.47 4.08
CA MET A 45 0.32 -2.46 4.68
C MET A 45 -0.31 -3.06 5.94
N ASP A 46 -0.37 -2.30 7.03
CA ASP A 46 -1.19 -2.65 8.19
C ASP A 46 -1.84 -1.40 8.76
N THR A 47 -3.17 -1.32 8.68
CA THR A 47 -4.03 -0.28 9.29
C THR A 47 -3.67 1.17 8.98
N ASP A 48 -2.57 1.66 9.54
CA ASP A 48 -2.05 3.03 9.51
C ASP A 48 -0.56 3.12 9.14
N LEU A 49 0.11 1.99 8.87
CA LEU A 49 1.51 1.93 8.40
C LEU A 49 1.66 1.25 7.04
N ALA A 50 2.78 1.55 6.39
CA ALA A 50 3.17 1.02 5.09
C ALA A 50 4.68 0.81 5.04
N TYR A 51 5.11 -0.36 4.60
CA TYR A 51 6.50 -0.60 4.23
C TYR A 51 6.61 -0.58 2.71
N ILE A 52 7.44 0.32 2.21
CA ILE A 52 7.65 0.57 0.79
C ILE A 52 9.15 0.49 0.55
N ALA A 53 9.57 -0.44 -0.31
CA ALA A 53 10.92 -0.46 -0.84
C ALA A 53 10.99 0.51 -2.02
N ILE A 54 12.07 1.28 -2.10
CA ILE A 54 12.38 2.19 -3.20
C ILE A 54 13.77 1.87 -3.76
N SER A 55 14.01 2.20 -5.02
CA SER A 55 15.28 1.89 -5.71
C SER A 55 16.45 2.81 -5.34
N ASP A 56 16.18 3.92 -4.63
CA ASP A 56 17.16 4.91 -4.20
C ASP A 56 17.13 5.09 -2.67
N GLU A 57 18.13 5.76 -2.10
CA GLU A 57 18.25 6.03 -0.66
C GLU A 57 17.28 7.12 -0.18
N SER A 58 16.62 7.82 -1.12
CA SER A 58 15.73 8.92 -0.81
C SER A 58 14.57 9.03 -1.80
N LEU A 59 13.68 9.99 -1.58
CA LEU A 59 12.58 10.28 -2.52
C LEU A 59 13.03 10.89 -3.87
N GLU A 60 14.32 10.83 -4.21
CA GLU A 60 14.82 11.19 -5.53
C GLU A 60 14.27 10.30 -6.67
N VAL A 61 13.72 9.12 -6.33
CA VAL A 61 12.96 8.23 -7.24
C VAL A 61 11.71 8.86 -7.86
N ILE A 62 11.29 10.05 -7.41
CA ILE A 62 10.16 10.76 -8.01
C ILE A 62 10.48 11.11 -9.47
N LYS A 63 9.51 10.83 -10.35
CA LYS A 63 9.59 11.13 -11.79
C LYS A 63 10.03 12.58 -12.00
N PRO A 64 11.04 12.86 -12.85
CA PRO A 64 11.55 14.22 -13.05
C PRO A 64 10.47 15.26 -13.37
N SER A 65 9.49 14.89 -14.19
CA SER A 65 8.37 15.77 -14.58
C SER A 65 7.40 16.09 -13.43
N LEU A 66 7.43 15.35 -12.33
CA LEU A 66 6.54 15.50 -11.17
C LEU A 66 7.26 16.05 -9.94
N LYS A 67 8.58 16.32 -9.99
CA LYS A 67 9.35 16.80 -8.82
C LYS A 67 8.80 18.10 -8.26
N ASP A 68 8.50 19.09 -9.11
CA ASP A 68 7.96 20.39 -8.67
C ASP A 68 6.56 20.25 -8.07
N GLU A 69 5.70 19.46 -8.72
CA GLU A 69 4.34 19.18 -8.23
C GLU A 69 4.39 18.45 -6.88
N PHE A 70 5.24 17.42 -6.77
CA PHE A 70 5.44 16.68 -5.53
C PHE A 70 5.93 17.60 -4.43
N LYS A 71 6.95 18.44 -4.69
CA LYS A 71 7.48 19.39 -3.71
C LYS A 71 6.39 20.35 -3.21
N LYS A 72 5.55 20.86 -4.11
CA LYS A 72 4.41 21.72 -3.77
C LYS A 72 3.38 20.98 -2.91
N ASN A 73 3.07 19.73 -3.24
CA ASN A 73 2.03 18.95 -2.58
C ASN A 73 2.52 18.10 -1.39
N ARG A 74 3.83 18.06 -1.13
CA ARG A 74 4.46 17.20 -0.10
C ARG A 74 3.82 17.37 1.28
N HIS A 75 3.53 18.61 1.66
CA HIS A 75 2.92 18.98 2.94
C HIS A 75 1.51 18.39 3.16
N LEU A 76 0.84 17.93 2.09
CA LEU A 76 -0.45 17.24 2.20
C LEU A 76 -0.28 15.82 2.71
N TRP A 77 0.90 15.21 2.59
CA TRP A 77 1.14 13.80 2.86
C TRP A 77 2.20 13.57 3.94
N LEU A 78 3.28 14.35 3.91
CA LEU A 78 4.48 14.19 4.73
C LEU A 78 4.74 15.45 5.55
N GLY A 79 5.25 15.26 6.77
CA GLY A 79 5.69 16.35 7.63
C GLY A 79 6.92 17.09 7.07
N ARG A 80 7.03 18.38 7.39
CA ARG A 80 8.17 19.23 7.07
C ARG A 80 9.39 18.85 7.92
N ASP A 81 10.56 19.02 7.33
CA ASP A 81 11.88 18.69 7.89
C ASP A 81 12.85 19.89 7.85
N ASP A 82 12.34 21.09 7.59
CA ASP A 82 13.10 22.33 7.47
C ASP A 82 13.58 22.89 8.82
N THR A 83 12.72 22.84 9.85
CA THR A 83 13.07 23.27 11.22
C THR A 83 12.68 22.24 12.27
N ILE A 84 13.33 22.29 13.44
CA ILE A 84 13.02 21.42 14.57
C ILE A 84 11.59 21.68 15.05
N GLU A 85 11.17 22.95 15.11
CA GLU A 85 9.84 23.36 15.53
C GLU A 85 8.76 22.79 14.60
N ASN A 86 8.97 22.89 13.27
CA ASN A 86 8.05 22.32 12.29
C ASN A 86 7.98 20.81 12.40
N LYS A 87 9.13 20.13 12.56
CA LYS A 87 9.16 18.66 12.74
C LYS A 87 8.41 18.22 14.00
N VAL A 88 8.57 18.94 15.11
CA VAL A 88 7.84 18.66 16.36
C VAL A 88 6.35 18.91 16.20
N TYR A 89 5.95 20.00 15.54
CA TYR A 89 4.55 20.30 15.26
C TYR A 89 3.91 19.24 14.34
N ASP A 90 4.55 18.93 13.22
CA ASP A 90 4.06 17.97 12.23
C ASP A 90 4.05 16.53 12.79
N SER A 91 4.92 16.21 13.76
CA SER A 91 4.88 14.94 14.51
C SER A 91 3.57 14.75 15.29
N ARG A 92 2.86 15.83 15.62
CA ARG A 92 1.56 15.80 16.31
C ARG A 92 0.38 16.10 15.39
N THR A 93 0.65 16.45 14.12
CA THR A 93 -0.40 16.76 13.15
C THR A 93 -1.09 15.48 12.67
N PRO A 94 -2.41 15.34 12.85
CA PRO A 94 -3.15 14.17 12.38
C PRO A 94 -3.14 14.06 10.85
N GLY A 95 -3.07 12.82 10.33
CA GLY A 95 -3.22 12.53 8.91
C GLY A 95 -1.95 12.71 8.06
N LEU A 96 -0.84 13.17 8.63
CA LEU A 96 0.48 13.14 7.99
C LEU A 96 1.19 11.81 8.25
N PHE A 97 1.77 11.25 7.19
CA PHE A 97 2.64 10.08 7.26
C PHE A 97 4.05 10.49 7.69
N LYS A 98 4.67 9.63 8.48
CA LYS A 98 5.97 9.87 9.12
C LYS A 98 6.85 8.65 8.89
N LEU A 99 8.14 8.89 8.65
CA LEU A 99 9.12 7.82 8.63
C LEU A 99 9.32 7.31 10.06
N GLU A 100 8.85 6.09 10.33
CA GLU A 100 9.01 5.45 11.65
C GLU A 100 10.25 4.55 11.72
N TYR A 101 10.57 3.89 10.61
CA TYR A 101 11.64 2.90 10.56
C TYR A 101 12.17 2.78 9.14
N GLU A 102 13.49 2.71 9.01
CA GLU A 102 14.20 2.60 7.74
C GLU A 102 15.16 1.43 7.79
N VAL A 103 15.10 0.56 6.79
CA VAL A 103 15.90 -0.68 6.71
C VAL A 103 16.12 -1.07 5.26
N ASN A 104 17.18 -1.84 5.03
CA ASN A 104 17.56 -2.32 3.71
C ASN A 104 16.82 -3.60 3.27
N CYS A 105 16.05 -4.24 4.16
CA CYS A 105 15.37 -5.49 3.87
C CYS A 105 14.07 -5.63 4.66
N ILE A 106 13.06 -6.23 4.01
CA ILE A 106 11.86 -6.72 4.67
C ILE A 106 11.45 -8.05 4.05
N ILE A 107 11.18 -9.04 4.91
CA ILE A 107 10.57 -10.30 4.53
C ILE A 107 9.13 -10.27 5.01
N SER A 108 8.16 -10.26 4.09
CA SER A 108 6.73 -10.19 4.38
C SER A 108 6.04 -11.48 3.91
N LEU A 109 5.58 -12.28 4.87
CA LEU A 109 4.98 -13.59 4.57
C LEU A 109 3.45 -13.51 4.50
N ALA A 110 2.85 -12.79 5.45
CA ALA A 110 1.40 -12.64 5.57
C ALA A 110 1.06 -11.36 6.35
N SER A 111 -0.24 -11.06 6.48
CA SER A 111 -0.70 -9.93 7.29
C SER A 111 -0.15 -10.03 8.72
N LYS A 112 0.55 -8.97 9.18
CA LYS A 112 1.18 -8.89 10.50
C LYS A 112 2.28 -9.94 10.76
N MET A 113 2.81 -10.54 9.68
CA MET A 113 3.92 -11.48 9.71
C MET A 113 5.06 -10.98 8.81
N TYR A 114 6.00 -10.26 9.40
CA TYR A 114 7.14 -9.70 8.69
C TYR A 114 8.40 -9.65 9.57
N TYR A 115 9.55 -9.58 8.92
CA TYR A 115 10.86 -9.43 9.54
C TYR A 115 11.65 -8.35 8.80
N CYS A 116 12.03 -7.28 9.49
CA CYS A 116 12.96 -6.29 8.98
C CYS A 116 14.37 -6.60 9.50
N ASP A 117 14.51 -6.63 10.82
CA ASP A 117 15.73 -6.97 11.55
C ASP A 117 15.39 -7.51 12.95
N GLU A 118 16.40 -7.71 13.79
CA GLU A 118 16.26 -8.22 15.16
C GLU A 118 15.46 -7.28 16.08
N ASN A 119 15.44 -5.98 15.78
CA ASN A 119 14.74 -4.96 16.55
C ASN A 119 13.29 -4.74 16.08
N LYS A 120 12.99 -5.06 14.82
CA LYS A 120 11.68 -4.82 14.19
C LYS A 120 11.21 -6.03 13.40
N PHE A 121 10.40 -6.86 14.05
CA PHE A 121 9.68 -7.96 13.42
C PHE A 121 8.31 -8.19 14.07
N SER A 122 7.38 -8.78 13.34
CA SER A 122 6.07 -9.21 13.84
C SER A 122 5.76 -10.62 13.36
N SER A 123 5.32 -11.48 14.28
CA SER A 123 4.97 -12.88 14.03
C SER A 123 3.61 -13.18 14.65
N LYS A 124 2.58 -12.40 14.28
CA LYS A 124 1.27 -12.49 14.94
C LYS A 124 0.70 -13.92 14.80
N GLY A 125 0.25 -14.47 15.91
CA GLY A 125 -0.24 -15.85 15.99
C GLY A 125 0.83 -16.87 16.42
N ILE A 126 2.11 -16.47 16.52
CA ILE A 126 3.19 -17.35 17.00
C ILE A 126 3.52 -17.03 18.47
N ASN A 127 3.66 -18.09 19.28
CA ASN A 127 4.09 -17.96 20.67
C ASN A 127 5.61 -17.75 20.75
N LYS A 128 6.03 -16.52 21.08
CA LYS A 128 7.46 -16.14 21.21
C LYS A 128 8.21 -16.82 22.37
N LYS A 129 7.51 -17.37 23.37
CA LYS A 129 8.17 -18.09 24.49
C LYS A 129 8.60 -19.49 24.10
N GLN A 130 7.87 -20.10 23.17
CA GLN A 130 8.11 -21.48 22.70
C GLN A 130 8.88 -21.51 21.38
N ASN A 131 8.89 -20.40 20.65
CA ASN A 131 9.51 -20.30 19.34
C ASN A 131 10.49 -19.14 19.34
N GLU A 132 11.76 -19.47 19.13
CA GLU A 132 12.75 -18.48 18.75
C GLU A 132 12.40 -17.92 17.37
N ILE A 133 12.37 -16.59 17.22
CA ILE A 133 12.06 -15.94 15.96
C ILE A 133 13.34 -15.36 15.40
N THR A 134 13.78 -15.88 14.24
CA THR A 134 14.99 -15.44 13.56
C THR A 134 14.70 -15.10 12.11
N LYS A 135 15.58 -14.30 11.48
CA LYS A 135 15.53 -14.03 10.04
C LYS A 135 15.44 -15.33 9.23
N GLN A 136 16.22 -16.34 9.62
CA GLN A 136 16.31 -17.61 8.90
C GLN A 136 14.95 -18.31 8.82
N LYS A 137 14.16 -18.34 9.90
CA LYS A 137 12.81 -18.93 9.86
C LYS A 137 11.86 -18.25 8.89
N TYR A 138 12.02 -16.94 8.68
CA TYR A 138 11.26 -16.21 7.66
C TYR A 138 11.73 -16.53 6.25
N VAL A 139 13.03 -16.71 6.04
CA VAL A 139 13.61 -17.11 4.76
C VAL A 139 13.22 -18.55 4.42
N ASP A 140 13.25 -19.45 5.38
CA ASP A 140 12.89 -20.86 5.20
C ASP A 140 11.41 -21.01 4.82
N ALA A 141 10.54 -20.17 5.38
CA ALA A 141 9.12 -20.14 5.00
C ALA A 141 8.86 -19.72 3.55
N LEU A 142 9.87 -19.20 2.85
CA LEU A 142 9.80 -18.86 1.43
C LEU A 142 10.32 -19.98 0.53
N LYS A 143 10.83 -21.06 1.10
CA LYS A 143 11.41 -22.18 0.37
C LYS A 143 10.51 -23.42 0.46
N ASP A 144 10.57 -24.28 -0.54
CA ASP A 144 10.06 -25.64 -0.45
C ASP A 144 11.05 -26.56 0.29
N ASP A 145 10.65 -27.82 0.48
CA ASP A 145 11.45 -28.83 1.17
C ASP A 145 12.79 -29.12 0.47
N ASP A 146 12.87 -28.86 -0.84
CA ASP A 146 14.07 -28.99 -1.66
C ASP A 146 14.95 -27.73 -1.65
N GLY A 147 14.52 -26.67 -0.94
CA GLY A 147 15.23 -25.40 -0.81
C GLY A 147 14.99 -24.41 -1.95
N ASN A 148 14.11 -24.72 -2.91
CA ASN A 148 13.75 -23.80 -3.99
C ASN A 148 12.78 -22.73 -3.49
N ILE A 149 12.92 -21.52 -4.00
CA ILE A 149 12.02 -20.42 -3.63
C ILE A 149 10.61 -20.68 -4.18
N LEU A 150 9.60 -20.61 -3.32
CA LEU A 150 8.20 -20.83 -3.66
C LEU A 150 7.73 -19.84 -4.75
N PRO A 151 7.04 -20.30 -5.81
CA PRO A 151 6.65 -19.44 -6.93
C PRO A 151 5.62 -18.37 -6.54
N LYS A 152 6.03 -17.09 -6.72
CA LYS A 152 5.28 -15.82 -6.94
C LYS A 152 4.12 -15.39 -6.03
N ALA A 153 3.58 -16.22 -5.15
CA ALA A 153 2.55 -15.76 -4.20
C ALA A 153 3.14 -14.93 -3.04
N TYR A 154 4.44 -15.09 -2.78
CA TYR A 154 5.15 -14.40 -1.70
C TYR A 154 6.19 -13.44 -2.27
N LYS A 155 6.06 -12.18 -1.89
CA LYS A 155 6.90 -11.08 -2.34
C LYS A 155 8.15 -11.01 -1.46
N TYR A 156 9.16 -11.81 -1.81
CA TYR A 156 10.51 -11.70 -1.24
C TYR A 156 11.34 -10.74 -2.08
N TYR A 157 11.92 -9.72 -1.46
CA TYR A 157 12.83 -8.80 -2.13
C TYR A 157 14.10 -8.65 -1.31
N GLU A 158 15.19 -9.16 -1.85
CA GLU A 158 16.54 -8.80 -1.44
C GLU A 158 16.97 -7.63 -2.33
N LEU A 159 17.12 -6.44 -1.76
CA LEU A 159 17.62 -5.27 -2.47
C LEU A 159 19.12 -5.47 -2.70
N GLN A 160 19.48 -6.09 -3.82
CA GLN A 160 20.85 -6.03 -4.31
C GLN A 160 21.07 -4.64 -4.91
N ARG A 161 22.11 -3.94 -4.45
CA ARG A 161 22.57 -2.70 -5.08
C ARG A 161 23.02 -3.04 -6.50
N ILE A 162 22.19 -2.70 -7.49
CA ILE A 162 22.50 -2.91 -8.90
C ILE A 162 23.50 -1.83 -9.30
N GLU A 163 24.75 -2.21 -9.54
CA GLU A 163 25.64 -1.39 -10.35
C GLU A 163 25.00 -1.28 -11.74
N SER A 164 24.67 -0.05 -12.12
CA SER A 164 23.86 0.29 -13.28
C SER A 164 24.35 -0.39 -14.55
N THR A 165 23.55 -1.30 -15.12
CA THR A 165 23.24 -1.39 -16.56
C THR A 165 22.51 -2.70 -16.87
N GLN A 166 21.20 -2.76 -16.63
CA GLN A 166 20.33 -3.61 -17.44
C GLN A 166 18.89 -3.08 -17.34
N ARG A 167 18.42 -2.50 -18.45
CA ARG A 167 17.03 -2.06 -18.59
C ARG A 167 16.17 -3.30 -18.78
N PHE A 168 15.28 -3.55 -17.83
CA PHE A 168 14.24 -4.57 -17.99
C PHE A 168 13.13 -4.04 -18.90
N HIS A 169 12.83 -4.77 -19.97
CA HIS A 169 11.66 -4.49 -20.79
C HIS A 169 10.40 -4.97 -20.07
N THR A 170 9.57 -4.03 -19.66
CA THR A 170 8.21 -4.32 -19.21
C THR A 170 7.29 -4.20 -20.42
N GLU A 171 6.65 -5.29 -20.84
CA GLU A 171 5.60 -5.19 -21.86
C GLU A 171 4.42 -4.39 -21.29
N SER A 172 4.08 -3.30 -21.98
CA SER A 172 2.93 -2.47 -21.64
C SER A 172 1.65 -3.23 -22.00
N ARG A 173 0.97 -3.79 -20.99
CA ARG A 173 -0.45 -4.11 -21.16
C ARG A 173 -1.19 -2.80 -21.41
N GLN A 174 -1.80 -2.66 -22.59
CA GLN A 174 -2.69 -1.54 -22.85
C GLN A 174 -3.81 -1.54 -21.81
N ARG A 175 -3.79 -0.54 -20.94
CA ARG A 175 -4.89 -0.28 -20.01
C ARG A 175 -5.89 0.61 -20.73
N GLU A 176 -7.17 0.36 -20.48
CA GLU A 176 -8.21 1.32 -20.83
C GLU A 176 -7.83 2.73 -20.33
N PRO A 177 -8.12 3.78 -21.11
CA PRO A 177 -7.82 5.16 -20.72
C PRO A 177 -8.30 5.47 -19.30
N ARG A 178 -7.48 6.22 -18.54
CA ARG A 178 -7.80 6.58 -17.15
C ARG A 178 -9.05 7.45 -17.12
N MET A 179 -10.15 6.88 -16.63
CA MET A 179 -11.35 7.64 -16.27
C MET A 179 -11.08 8.58 -15.10
N THR A 180 -11.57 9.82 -15.21
CA THR A 180 -11.70 10.82 -14.15
C THR A 180 -12.63 10.31 -13.03
N ASN A 181 -12.57 10.96 -11.85
CA ASN A 181 -13.43 10.59 -10.72
C ASN A 181 -14.94 10.66 -11.05
N LYS A 182 -15.33 11.60 -11.91
CA LYS A 182 -16.71 11.74 -12.41
C LYS A 182 -17.09 10.56 -13.32
N GLU A 183 -16.22 10.20 -14.25
CA GLU A 183 -16.44 9.08 -15.17
C GLU A 183 -16.51 7.72 -14.45
N ARG A 184 -15.67 7.51 -13.42
CA ARG A 184 -15.73 6.29 -12.58
C ARG A 184 -17.05 6.18 -11.82
N ARG A 185 -17.55 7.30 -11.29
CA ARG A 185 -18.85 7.35 -10.60
C ARG A 185 -19.99 7.03 -11.57
N ASN A 186 -20.00 7.68 -12.74
CA ASN A 186 -21.01 7.47 -13.76
C ASN A 186 -21.02 6.02 -14.28
N LYS A 187 -19.85 5.39 -14.46
CA LYS A 187 -19.75 3.98 -14.87
C LYS A 187 -20.38 3.03 -13.85
N ARG A 188 -20.14 3.28 -12.55
CA ARG A 188 -20.75 2.49 -11.47
C ARG A 188 -22.27 2.65 -11.41
N GLU A 189 -22.77 3.88 -11.57
CA GLU A 189 -24.21 4.17 -11.59
C GLU A 189 -24.89 3.47 -12.80
N LEU A 190 -24.23 3.44 -13.96
CA LEU A 190 -24.70 2.70 -15.16
C LEU A 190 -24.71 1.18 -14.96
N GLU A 191 -23.67 0.62 -14.34
CA GLU A 191 -23.60 -0.80 -14.01
C GLU A 191 -24.69 -1.23 -13.01
N GLU A 192 -25.00 -0.38 -12.02
CA GLU A 192 -26.11 -0.61 -11.10
C GLU A 192 -27.48 -0.54 -11.79
N LEU A 193 -27.70 0.44 -12.68
CA LEU A 193 -28.93 0.53 -13.48
C LEU A 193 -29.11 -0.70 -14.41
N GLY A 194 -28.02 -1.23 -14.94
CA GLY A 194 -28.00 -2.47 -15.72
C GLY A 194 -28.39 -3.71 -14.90
N ARG A 195 -28.07 -3.74 -13.61
CA ARG A 195 -28.47 -4.81 -12.68
C ARG A 195 -29.94 -4.73 -12.23
N ILE A 196 -30.53 -3.53 -12.28
CA ILE A 196 -31.94 -3.30 -11.85
C ILE A 196 -32.94 -3.70 -12.95
N ARG A 197 -32.54 -3.69 -14.23
CA ARG A 197 -33.37 -4.27 -15.31
C ARG A 197 -33.31 -5.79 -15.22
N GLY A 198 -34.30 -6.38 -14.53
CA GLY A 198 -34.51 -7.83 -14.48
C GLY A 198 -34.65 -8.47 -15.88
N PRO A 199 -34.57 -9.81 -15.97
CA PRO A 199 -34.59 -10.52 -17.24
C PRO A 199 -35.85 -10.19 -18.04
N ALA A 200 -35.67 -9.89 -19.32
CA ALA A 200 -36.75 -9.63 -20.26
C ALA A 200 -37.76 -10.79 -20.23
N HIS A 201 -39.03 -10.45 -20.02
CA HIS A 201 -40.14 -11.37 -20.17
C HIS A 201 -40.08 -11.96 -21.59
N LYS A 202 -39.86 -13.28 -21.71
CA LYS A 202 -40.09 -13.98 -22.97
C LYS A 202 -41.60 -13.91 -23.22
N ASN A 203 -42.00 -13.08 -24.18
CA ASN A 203 -43.37 -13.08 -24.69
C ASN A 203 -43.63 -14.46 -25.31
N GLY A 204 -44.72 -15.09 -24.88
CA GLY A 204 -45.14 -16.40 -25.35
C GLY A 204 -45.48 -16.37 -26.83
N GLU A 205 -45.02 -17.40 -27.54
CA GLU A 205 -45.59 -17.82 -28.81
C GLU A 205 -46.82 -18.68 -28.48
N HIS A 206 -47.99 -18.19 -28.88
CA HIS A 206 -49.19 -18.98 -29.12
C HIS A 206 -49.31 -19.18 -30.64
#